data_AF-A0A936T6L5-F1
#
_entry.id   AF-A0A936T6L5-F1
#
_cell.length_a   1.000
_cell.length_b   1.000
_cell.length_c   1.000
_cell.angle_alpha   90.00
_cell.angle_beta   90.00
_cell.angle_gamma   90.00
#
_symmetry.space_group_name_H-M   'P 1'
#
loop_
_entity.id
_entity.type
_entity.pdbx_description
1 polymer ?
#
loop_
_entity_poly.entity_id
_entity_poly.type
_entity_poly.pdbx_seq_one_letter_code
_entity_poly.pdbx_strand_id
1 'polypeptide(L)'
;MHHLLRLLPTLALLLPALLVAQPFAIGSRSLTFTDPTRGGRQIPCDVYYPATAAGANTPVAAGRFPVLAFGHGFVMTVGAYGNFRDAFVPEGFILVLPTTEGGFLPSHGNFGLDLAFVIGAMQQLDDDPGSPFFGRVFPTSALLGHSMGGGASFLGASGSSVVTTVVNFAPAETNPSAIAAAGAVTVPTLVFAGSEDCVTPPSSNQLPMYTASASACKAYVSITGGGHCFFANSNFNCSFGETTCGGPGSLTRAQQQDAAQDLALLWLKRYLKDDPAAGDAFADSLALSPRITAQSVFTDCPPIAVRAQVRALLDGPYDEVTDLMDDALRAQGLIPAVEPNSAAGFVHVGGGAGQSLDPALLAVVGPDAVVDWVFLELRDAATGSTVLATANGLVQRDGDVVAPDGGTPAFAAAPGGYRIAVRHRNHLGACMATGIALTREPVPVDLSDPQLAAFGADARRLRDGKALLWCGNAVRDTQLRYTGAQNDRDAMLVRIGGVVPTATVAGYWPEDATLDGLVRYAGAANDRDRLLQSIGGAVPTAVRNEQLP
;
A
#
# COMPACT_ATOMS: atom_id res chain seq x y z
N MET A 1 10.07 -59.45 -43.97
CA MET A 1 9.55 -59.20 -42.62
C MET A 1 9.63 -57.71 -42.35
N HIS A 2 8.47 -57.05 -42.35
CA HIS A 2 8.31 -55.62 -42.10
C HIS A 2 8.61 -55.27 -40.65
N HIS A 3 9.46 -54.27 -40.41
CA HIS A 3 9.44 -53.52 -39.14
C HIS A 3 9.48 -52.02 -39.44
N LEU A 4 8.30 -51.39 -39.39
CA LEU A 4 8.15 -49.94 -39.25
C LEU A 4 8.61 -49.54 -37.83
N LEU A 5 9.65 -48.72 -37.74
CA LEU A 5 9.94 -47.95 -36.52
C LEU A 5 9.02 -46.72 -36.50
N ARG A 6 8.07 -46.70 -35.57
CA ARG A 6 7.27 -45.51 -35.25
C ARG A 6 8.11 -44.58 -34.36
N LEU A 7 8.44 -43.39 -34.86
CA LEU A 7 8.92 -42.27 -34.07
C LEU A 7 7.73 -41.70 -33.28
N LEU A 8 7.74 -41.86 -31.96
CA LEU A 8 6.87 -41.12 -31.05
C LEU A 8 7.54 -39.77 -30.73
N PRO A 9 6.84 -38.63 -30.87
CA PRO A 9 7.35 -37.37 -30.38
C PRO A 9 7.23 -37.35 -28.85
N THR A 10 8.36 -37.24 -28.16
CA THR A 10 8.41 -36.90 -26.73
C THR A 10 7.88 -35.49 -26.54
N LEU A 11 6.64 -35.39 -26.08
CA LEU A 11 6.03 -34.15 -25.60
C LEU A 11 6.77 -33.74 -24.30
N ALA A 12 7.70 -32.80 -24.41
CA ALA A 12 8.33 -32.19 -23.25
C ALA A 12 7.28 -31.32 -22.52
N LEU A 13 6.78 -31.83 -21.41
CA LEU A 13 5.90 -31.09 -20.50
C LEU A 13 6.74 -29.97 -19.87
N LEU A 14 6.66 -28.75 -20.41
CA LEU A 14 7.16 -27.54 -19.75
C LEU A 14 6.25 -27.26 -18.55
N LEU A 15 6.59 -27.79 -17.39
CA LEU A 15 6.02 -27.28 -16.13
C LEU A 15 6.47 -25.82 -15.97
N PRO A 16 5.55 -24.87 -15.70
CA PRO A 16 5.94 -23.53 -15.34
C PRO A 16 6.70 -23.60 -14.01
N ALA A 17 7.98 -23.22 -14.01
CA ALA A 17 8.71 -23.00 -12.79
C ALA A 17 8.05 -21.82 -12.07
N LEU A 18 7.32 -22.10 -10.99
CA LEU A 18 6.92 -21.09 -10.01
C LEU A 18 8.22 -20.43 -9.52
N LEU A 19 8.47 -19.19 -9.95
CA LEU A 19 9.51 -18.35 -9.38
C LEU A 19 9.09 -18.03 -7.94
N VAL A 20 9.53 -18.84 -6.98
CA VAL A 20 9.50 -18.45 -5.57
C VAL A 20 10.61 -17.41 -5.40
N ALA A 21 10.24 -16.18 -5.03
CA ALA A 21 11.21 -15.15 -4.68
C ALA A 21 12.16 -15.69 -3.60
N GLN A 22 13.47 -15.58 -3.80
CA GLN A 22 14.44 -16.02 -2.82
C GLN A 22 14.40 -15.09 -1.59
N PRO A 23 14.53 -15.62 -0.36
CA PRO A 23 14.57 -14.81 0.84
C PRO A 23 15.78 -13.86 0.84
N PHE A 24 15.62 -12.66 1.41
CA PHE A 24 16.70 -11.68 1.48
C PHE A 24 17.81 -12.11 2.45
N ALA A 25 19.06 -11.74 2.14
CA ALA A 25 20.15 -11.88 3.10
C ALA A 25 20.03 -10.84 4.23
N ILE A 26 20.55 -11.16 5.41
CA ILE A 26 20.43 -10.30 6.60
C ILE A 26 21.66 -9.38 6.73
N GLY A 27 21.44 -8.09 6.51
CA GLY A 27 22.39 -7.04 6.87
C GLY A 27 22.23 -6.60 8.32
N SER A 28 23.29 -6.02 8.89
CA SER A 28 23.27 -5.42 10.23
C SER A 28 24.00 -4.08 10.28
N ARG A 29 23.60 -3.20 11.19
CA ARG A 29 24.26 -1.91 11.45
C ARG A 29 23.86 -1.40 12.84
N SER A 30 24.81 -0.84 13.59
CA SER A 30 24.52 -0.10 14.81
C SER A 30 24.29 1.38 14.46
N LEU A 31 23.17 1.94 14.91
CA LEU A 31 22.80 3.34 14.72
C LEU A 31 22.54 3.98 16.09
N THR A 32 22.67 5.29 16.19
CA THR A 32 22.20 6.04 17.36
C THR A 32 21.36 7.20 16.86
N PHE A 33 20.07 7.16 17.21
CA PHE A 33 19.15 8.22 16.87
C PHE A 33 19.13 9.25 18.01
N THR A 34 19.09 10.53 17.66
CA THR A 34 18.99 11.62 18.64
C THR A 34 17.59 12.20 18.58
N ASP A 35 16.86 12.18 19.70
CA ASP A 35 15.55 12.80 19.82
C ASP A 35 15.68 14.24 20.33
N PRO A 36 15.57 15.26 19.44
CA PRO A 36 15.73 16.65 19.85
C PRO A 36 14.56 17.14 20.72
N THR A 37 13.39 16.50 20.63
CA THR A 37 12.19 16.91 21.37
C THR A 37 12.26 16.51 22.85
N ARG A 38 13.10 15.52 23.18
CA ARG A 38 13.37 15.05 24.55
C ARG A 38 14.77 15.40 25.01
N GLY A 39 15.22 16.62 24.70
CA GLY A 39 16.49 17.18 25.20
C GLY A 39 17.73 16.54 24.57
N GLY A 40 17.64 16.06 23.32
CA GLY A 40 18.76 15.41 22.63
C GLY A 40 19.02 13.98 23.12
N ARG A 41 17.98 13.30 23.62
CA ARG A 41 18.07 11.93 24.12
C ARG A 41 18.66 11.01 23.05
N GLN A 42 19.72 10.30 23.42
CA GLN A 42 20.41 9.34 22.56
C GLN A 42 19.74 7.97 22.66
N ILE A 43 19.42 7.38 21.51
CA ILE A 43 18.75 6.09 21.40
C ILE A 43 19.61 5.17 20.52
N PRO A 44 20.60 4.48 21.12
CA PRO A 44 21.41 3.49 20.42
C PRO A 44 20.58 2.25 20.06
N CYS A 45 20.70 1.79 18.82
CA CYS A 45 19.95 0.69 18.25
C CYS A 45 20.85 -0.27 17.48
N ASP A 46 20.53 -1.57 17.55
CA ASP A 46 20.95 -2.54 16.55
C ASP A 46 19.88 -2.65 15.46
N VAL A 47 20.26 -2.46 14.21
CA VAL A 47 19.35 -2.48 13.06
C VAL A 47 19.73 -3.62 12.13
N TYR A 48 18.74 -4.46 11.82
CA TYR A 48 18.85 -5.55 10.87
C TYR A 48 17.92 -5.30 9.68
N TYR A 49 18.37 -5.59 8.47
CA TYR A 49 17.66 -5.19 7.25
C TYR A 49 17.91 -6.14 6.08
N PRO A 50 17.01 -6.20 5.10
CA PRO A 50 17.22 -6.93 3.86
C PRO A 50 18.44 -6.38 3.13
N ALA A 51 19.42 -7.22 2.85
CA ALA A 51 20.70 -6.83 2.26
C ALA A 51 21.03 -7.64 1.01
N THR A 52 21.93 -7.09 0.21
CA THR A 52 22.48 -7.74 -0.99
C THR A 52 23.36 -8.96 -0.65
N ALA A 53 23.94 -8.99 0.54
CA ALA A 53 24.67 -10.10 1.12
C ALA A 53 24.58 -10.04 2.65
N ALA A 54 24.76 -11.16 3.34
CA ALA A 54 24.72 -11.18 4.80
C ALA A 54 25.96 -10.53 5.40
N GLY A 55 25.80 -9.70 6.44
CA GLY A 55 26.94 -9.12 7.15
C GLY A 55 26.71 -7.73 7.76
N ALA A 56 27.75 -7.19 8.37
CA ALA A 56 27.73 -5.83 8.92
C ALA A 56 27.97 -4.80 7.82
N ASN A 57 27.17 -3.73 7.82
CA ASN A 57 27.27 -2.59 6.89
C ASN A 57 27.20 -2.95 5.39
N THR A 58 26.63 -4.11 5.06
CA THR A 58 26.38 -4.52 3.68
C THR A 58 25.32 -3.64 3.02
N PRO A 59 25.35 -3.41 1.69
CA PRO A 59 24.34 -2.60 1.03
C PRO A 59 22.92 -3.16 1.20
N VAL A 60 21.96 -2.28 1.50
CA VAL A 60 20.53 -2.61 1.60
C VAL A 60 20.03 -3.12 0.24
N ALA A 61 19.23 -4.19 0.25
CA ALA A 61 18.66 -4.80 -0.95
C ALA A 61 17.72 -3.84 -1.68
N ALA A 62 17.50 -4.05 -2.98
CA ALA A 62 16.54 -3.27 -3.76
C ALA A 62 15.11 -3.49 -3.24
N GLY A 63 14.30 -2.43 -3.25
CA GLY A 63 12.95 -2.42 -2.67
C GLY A 63 12.84 -1.48 -1.47
N ARG A 64 11.60 -1.26 -1.01
CA ARG A 64 11.27 -0.51 0.20
C ARG A 64 10.66 -1.45 1.24
N PHE A 65 11.10 -1.33 2.49
CA PHE A 65 10.77 -2.30 3.54
C PHE A 65 10.13 -1.63 4.76
N PRO A 66 9.03 -2.19 5.31
CA PRO A 66 8.42 -1.67 6.53
C PRO A 66 9.34 -1.79 7.75
N VAL A 67 9.16 -0.89 8.72
CA VAL A 67 9.98 -0.83 9.94
C VAL A 67 9.30 -1.54 11.11
N LEU A 68 10.02 -2.40 11.80
CA LEU A 68 9.62 -3.07 13.04
C LEU A 68 10.52 -2.55 14.17
N ALA A 69 9.98 -1.78 15.11
CA ALA A 69 10.71 -1.40 16.33
C ALA A 69 10.32 -2.34 17.47
N PHE A 70 11.30 -3.03 18.06
CA PHE A 70 11.04 -4.11 19.00
C PHE A 70 11.63 -3.82 20.39
N GLY A 71 10.76 -3.79 21.40
CA GLY A 71 11.11 -3.58 22.81
C GLY A 71 11.56 -4.87 23.50
N HIS A 72 12.74 -4.84 24.12
CA HIS A 72 13.27 -5.96 24.90
C HIS A 72 12.58 -6.12 26.27
N GLY A 73 12.69 -7.32 26.85
CA GLY A 73 12.23 -7.63 28.20
C GLY A 73 13.14 -7.04 29.28
N PHE A 74 12.65 -7.04 30.52
CA PHE A 74 13.39 -6.50 31.67
C PHE A 74 14.74 -7.21 31.79
N VAL A 75 15.83 -6.43 31.91
CA VAL A 75 17.22 -6.89 32.02
C VAL A 75 17.70 -7.87 30.93
N MET A 76 17.00 -7.92 29.79
CA MET A 76 17.38 -8.72 28.62
C MET A 76 18.15 -7.85 27.63
N THR A 77 19.25 -8.37 27.09
CA THR A 77 19.98 -7.73 25.99
C THR A 77 19.28 -7.99 24.66
N VAL A 78 19.34 -7.05 23.73
CA VAL A 78 18.71 -7.16 22.40
C VAL A 78 19.18 -8.37 21.58
N GLY A 79 20.38 -8.89 21.84
CA GLY A 79 20.87 -10.13 21.21
C GLY A 79 20.01 -11.38 21.45
N ALA A 80 19.14 -11.37 22.48
CA ALA A 80 18.19 -12.46 22.73
C ALA A 80 17.08 -12.57 21.66
N TYR A 81 16.89 -11.54 20.83
CA TYR A 81 15.82 -11.47 19.83
C TYR A 81 16.26 -11.85 18.41
N GLY A 82 17.38 -12.57 18.30
CA GLY A 82 17.87 -13.09 17.01
C GLY A 82 16.84 -13.96 16.26
N ASN A 83 15.95 -14.63 16.98
CA ASN A 83 14.85 -15.39 16.38
C ASN A 83 13.88 -14.52 15.57
N PHE A 84 13.62 -13.27 15.98
CA PHE A 84 12.79 -12.34 15.21
C PHE A 84 13.53 -11.74 14.01
N ARG A 85 14.84 -11.48 14.17
CA ARG A 85 15.71 -11.11 13.05
C ARG A 85 15.65 -12.18 11.96
N ASP A 86 15.82 -13.44 12.34
CA ASP A 86 15.88 -14.55 11.39
C ASP A 86 14.52 -14.86 10.76
N ALA A 87 13.41 -14.60 11.48
CA ALA A 87 12.06 -14.81 10.96
C ALA A 87 11.59 -13.68 10.02
N PHE A 88 11.89 -12.41 10.32
CA PHE A 88 11.25 -11.29 9.63
C PHE A 88 12.15 -10.56 8.64
N VAL A 89 13.46 -10.47 8.87
CA VAL A 89 14.35 -9.74 7.94
C VAL A 89 14.40 -10.41 6.56
N PRO A 90 14.53 -11.75 6.44
CA PRO A 90 14.52 -12.41 5.13
C PRO A 90 13.22 -12.23 4.35
N GLU A 91 12.12 -12.00 5.06
CA GLU A 91 10.80 -11.74 4.48
C GLU A 91 10.66 -10.31 3.95
N GLY A 92 11.64 -9.44 4.16
CA GLY A 92 11.64 -8.05 3.68
C GLY A 92 11.12 -7.06 4.70
N PHE A 93 11.60 -7.12 5.94
CA PHE A 93 11.30 -6.16 7.01
C PHE A 93 12.59 -5.60 7.61
N ILE A 94 12.59 -4.33 8.01
CA ILE A 94 13.69 -3.75 8.78
C ILE A 94 13.36 -3.92 10.27
N LEU A 95 14.24 -4.56 11.03
CA LEU A 95 14.10 -4.74 12.48
C LEU A 95 15.05 -3.79 13.22
N VAL A 96 14.49 -2.94 14.07
CA VAL A 96 15.20 -1.97 14.91
C VAL A 96 15.06 -2.40 16.37
N LEU A 97 16.20 -2.56 17.04
CA LEU A 97 16.29 -2.95 18.45
C LEU A 97 16.95 -1.85 19.26
N PRO A 98 16.19 -0.91 19.84
CA PRO A 98 16.72 0.05 20.80
C PRO A 98 17.30 -0.65 22.02
N THR A 99 18.43 -0.14 22.52
CA THR A 99 19.16 -0.69 23.67
C THR A 99 19.01 0.17 24.94
N THR A 100 18.17 1.21 24.87
CA THR A 100 17.83 2.07 26.00
C THR A 100 17.00 1.32 27.04
N GLU A 101 17.02 1.79 28.29
CA GLU A 101 16.19 1.22 29.37
C GLU A 101 16.47 -0.28 29.66
N GLY A 102 17.68 -0.78 29.34
CA GLY A 102 18.15 -2.14 29.65
C GLY A 102 18.60 -2.38 31.10
N GLY A 103 18.53 -1.37 31.97
CA GLY A 103 18.99 -1.43 33.36
C GLY A 103 17.97 -2.01 34.34
N PHE A 104 18.32 -2.01 35.64
CA PHE A 104 17.45 -2.51 36.72
C PHE A 104 16.33 -1.55 37.14
N LEU A 105 16.41 -0.28 36.73
CA LEU A 105 15.42 0.76 37.04
C LEU A 105 14.99 1.47 35.74
N PRO A 106 14.35 0.76 34.79
CA PRO A 106 13.95 1.32 33.52
C PRO A 106 12.77 2.28 33.68
N SER A 107 12.72 3.28 32.81
CA SER A 107 11.53 4.08 32.57
C SER A 107 10.73 3.49 31.40
N HIS A 108 9.64 2.77 31.71
CA HIS A 108 8.78 2.18 30.67
C HIS A 108 8.19 3.24 29.73
N GLY A 109 7.82 4.41 30.28
CA GLY A 109 7.33 5.54 29.50
C GLY A 109 8.37 6.05 28.50
N ASN A 110 9.61 6.27 28.94
CA ASN A 110 10.68 6.67 28.03
C ASN A 110 11.00 5.57 27.01
N PHE A 111 10.92 4.30 27.38
CA PHE A 111 11.15 3.21 26.46
C PHE A 111 10.09 3.16 25.36
N GLY A 112 8.82 3.32 25.71
CA GLY A 112 7.73 3.43 24.73
C GLY A 112 7.92 4.59 23.76
N LEU A 113 8.32 5.76 24.28
CA LEU A 113 8.64 6.92 23.45
C LEU A 113 9.86 6.68 22.56
N ASP A 114 10.88 5.97 23.04
CA ASP A 114 12.05 5.59 22.22
C ASP A 114 11.64 4.68 21.07
N LEU A 115 10.82 3.65 21.34
CA LEU A 115 10.32 2.72 20.33
C LEU A 115 9.52 3.45 19.23
N ALA A 116 8.62 4.35 19.61
CA ALA A 116 7.84 5.14 18.65
C ALA A 116 8.74 6.11 17.86
N PHE A 117 9.70 6.76 18.52
CA PHE A 117 10.60 7.71 17.88
C PHE A 117 11.48 7.06 16.81
N VAL A 118 12.05 5.87 17.08
CA VAL A 118 12.96 5.23 16.12
C VAL A 118 12.27 4.79 14.83
N ILE A 119 10.95 4.56 14.84
CA ILE A 119 10.17 4.35 13.61
C ILE A 119 10.26 5.59 12.73
N GLY A 120 9.89 6.75 13.27
CA GLY A 120 9.92 8.01 12.53
C GLY A 120 11.34 8.39 12.09
N ALA A 121 12.33 8.16 12.95
CA ALA A 121 13.74 8.41 12.62
C ALA A 121 14.23 7.50 11.48
N MET A 122 13.85 6.23 11.45
CA MET A 122 14.13 5.34 10.32
C MET A 122 13.43 5.78 9.02
N GLN A 123 12.19 6.25 9.11
CA GLN A 123 11.46 6.75 7.94
C GLN A 123 12.12 8.01 7.35
N GLN A 124 12.66 8.89 8.20
CA GLN A 124 13.45 10.05 7.74
C GLN A 124 14.73 9.65 6.98
N LEU A 125 15.31 8.48 7.29
CA LEU A 125 16.47 7.97 6.55
C LEU A 125 16.14 7.57 5.11
N ASP A 126 14.86 7.43 4.75
CA ASP A 126 14.40 7.17 3.37
C ASP A 126 14.67 8.37 2.46
N ASP A 127 14.58 9.58 3.01
CA ASP A 127 14.68 10.86 2.28
C ASP A 127 16.08 11.48 2.32
N ASP A 128 17.01 10.91 3.10
CA ASP A 128 18.39 11.40 3.23
C ASP A 128 19.32 10.74 2.19
N PRO A 129 19.82 11.46 1.15
CA PRO A 129 20.71 10.89 0.15
C PRO A 129 22.05 10.39 0.70
N GLY A 130 22.45 10.82 1.90
CA GLY A 130 23.64 10.33 2.61
C GLY A 130 23.41 9.05 3.40
N SER A 131 22.17 8.63 3.58
CA SER A 131 21.78 7.44 4.32
C SER A 131 21.93 6.17 3.48
N PRO A 132 22.44 5.06 4.05
CA PRO A 132 22.40 3.76 3.37
C PRO A 132 20.97 3.23 3.14
N PHE A 133 19.97 3.84 3.77
CA PHE A 133 18.55 3.52 3.64
C PHE A 133 17.79 4.46 2.69
N PHE A 134 18.48 5.35 1.96
CA PHE A 134 17.84 6.26 0.99
C PHE A 134 16.99 5.51 -0.05
N GLY A 135 15.69 5.80 -0.08
CA GLY A 135 14.70 5.13 -0.93
C GLY A 135 14.46 3.65 -0.62
N ARG A 136 14.77 3.18 0.61
CA ARG A 136 14.67 1.77 1.05
C ARG A 136 13.67 1.52 2.19
N VAL A 137 13.07 2.55 2.76
CA VAL A 137 12.15 2.40 3.90
C VAL A 137 10.73 2.65 3.44
N PHE A 138 9.81 1.75 3.81
CA PHE A 138 8.39 1.87 3.48
C PHE A 138 7.66 2.61 4.62
N PRO A 139 6.60 3.39 4.34
CA PRO A 139 5.94 4.22 5.37
C PRO A 139 5.14 3.43 6.41
N THR A 140 4.81 2.15 6.18
CA THR A 140 4.15 1.33 7.20
C THR A 140 5.14 0.84 8.25
N SER A 141 4.67 0.66 9.48
CA SER A 141 5.52 0.26 10.61
C SER A 141 4.77 -0.51 11.69
N ALA A 142 5.50 -1.25 12.51
CA ALA A 142 4.93 -1.88 13.68
C ALA A 142 5.76 -1.66 14.94
N LEU A 143 5.04 -1.51 16.05
CA LEU A 143 5.61 -1.62 17.39
C LEU A 143 5.46 -3.05 17.89
N LEU A 144 6.59 -3.66 18.24
CA LEU A 144 6.66 -5.00 18.79
C LEU A 144 7.33 -4.96 20.16
N GLY A 145 7.12 -5.99 20.96
CA GLY A 145 7.90 -6.14 22.17
C GLY A 145 7.59 -7.40 22.96
N HIS A 146 8.53 -7.75 23.82
CA HIS A 146 8.44 -8.88 24.74
C HIS A 146 8.40 -8.42 26.19
N SER A 147 7.51 -8.99 27.01
CA SER A 147 7.46 -8.72 28.47
C SER A 147 7.35 -7.20 28.74
N MET A 148 8.26 -6.62 29.53
CA MET A 148 8.40 -5.18 29.74
C MET A 148 8.33 -4.36 28.42
N GLY A 149 9.03 -4.79 27.39
CA GLY A 149 9.05 -4.11 26.08
C GLY A 149 7.72 -4.20 25.35
N GLY A 150 6.94 -5.26 25.57
CA GLY A 150 5.58 -5.38 25.05
C GLY A 150 4.60 -4.43 25.75
N GLY A 151 4.76 -4.21 27.06
CA GLY A 151 4.00 -3.17 27.76
C GLY A 151 4.40 -1.77 27.33
N ALA A 152 5.71 -1.52 27.20
CA ALA A 152 6.23 -0.24 26.71
C ALA A 152 5.79 0.07 25.26
N SER A 153 5.60 -0.94 24.42
CA SER A 153 5.11 -0.74 23.06
C SER A 153 3.66 -0.20 23.05
N PHE A 154 2.80 -0.58 24.00
CA PHE A 154 1.47 0.04 24.17
C PHE A 154 1.58 1.51 24.59
N LEU A 155 2.52 1.85 25.47
CA LEU A 155 2.81 3.23 25.85
C LEU A 155 3.28 4.05 24.64
N GLY A 156 4.13 3.48 23.78
CA GLY A 156 4.61 4.11 22.56
C GLY A 156 3.56 4.23 21.45
N ALA A 157 2.64 3.28 21.35
CA ALA A 157 1.56 3.30 20.37
C ALA A 157 0.45 4.29 20.74
N SER A 158 0.25 4.55 22.03
CA SER A 158 -0.77 5.47 22.53
C SER A 158 -0.55 6.88 21.99
N GLY A 159 -1.44 7.34 21.11
CA GLY A 159 -1.37 8.67 20.49
C GLY A 159 -0.31 8.82 19.38
N SER A 160 0.29 7.72 18.91
CA SER A 160 1.28 7.77 17.83
C SER A 160 0.63 7.72 16.45
N SER A 161 1.03 8.63 15.56
CA SER A 161 0.58 8.67 14.16
C SER A 161 1.46 7.87 13.20
N VAL A 162 2.67 7.47 13.63
CA VAL A 162 3.64 6.77 12.77
C VAL A 162 3.48 5.25 12.81
N VAL A 163 2.74 4.72 13.79
CA VAL A 163 2.56 3.28 14.02
C VAL A 163 1.39 2.76 13.19
N THR A 164 1.61 1.70 12.40
CA THR A 164 0.56 1.08 11.59
C THR A 164 -0.12 -0.07 12.30
N THR A 165 0.61 -0.84 13.13
CA THR A 165 0.06 -1.95 13.93
C THR A 165 0.93 -2.25 15.15
N VAL A 166 0.38 -2.93 16.15
CA VAL A 166 1.07 -3.40 17.36
C VAL A 166 1.06 -4.92 17.40
N VAL A 167 2.20 -5.56 17.68
CA VAL A 167 2.32 -7.03 17.86
C VAL A 167 3.19 -7.36 19.07
N ASN A 168 2.58 -7.84 20.16
CA ASN A 168 3.27 -8.04 21.43
C ASN A 168 3.31 -9.49 21.88
N PHE A 169 4.41 -9.87 22.54
CA PHE A 169 4.69 -11.23 23.01
C PHE A 169 4.81 -11.24 24.53
N ALA A 170 3.86 -11.89 25.19
CA ALA A 170 3.75 -11.92 26.65
C ALA A 170 3.91 -10.54 27.32
N PRO A 171 3.26 -9.45 26.82
CA PRO A 171 3.47 -8.11 27.35
C PRO A 171 3.18 -8.03 28.85
N ALA A 172 4.05 -7.33 29.59
CA ALA A 172 3.93 -7.08 31.02
C ALA A 172 3.20 -5.77 31.27
N GLU A 173 2.35 -5.71 32.30
CA GLU A 173 1.86 -4.45 32.82
C GLU A 173 3.03 -3.59 33.32
N THR A 174 2.97 -2.29 33.03
CA THR A 174 4.07 -1.36 33.29
C THR A 174 3.67 -0.23 34.23
N ASN A 175 4.64 0.63 34.54
CA ASN A 175 4.40 1.95 35.13
C ASN A 175 5.08 3.02 34.25
N PRO A 176 4.33 3.93 33.58
CA PRO A 176 2.86 4.07 33.56
C PRO A 176 2.11 2.84 33.03
N SER A 177 0.80 2.76 33.29
CA SER A 177 0.00 1.56 33.01
C SER A 177 -0.12 1.26 31.51
N ALA A 178 0.29 0.05 31.11
CA ALA A 178 0.16 -0.43 29.73
C ALA A 178 -1.29 -0.80 29.39
N ILE A 179 -2.02 -1.40 30.34
CA ILE A 179 -3.47 -1.64 30.21
C ILE A 179 -4.23 -0.33 29.97
N ALA A 180 -3.93 0.72 30.74
CA ALA A 180 -4.57 2.01 30.54
C ALA A 180 -4.22 2.62 29.18
N ALA A 181 -2.94 2.54 28.78
CA ALA A 181 -2.49 3.05 27.49
C ALA A 181 -3.08 2.29 26.30
N ALA A 182 -3.29 0.97 26.41
CA ALA A 182 -3.97 0.18 25.39
C ALA A 182 -5.36 0.76 25.06
N GLY A 183 -6.06 1.35 26.02
CA GLY A 183 -7.33 2.07 25.84
C GLY A 183 -7.30 3.22 24.82
N ALA A 184 -6.13 3.71 24.44
CA ALA A 184 -5.95 4.74 23.42
C ALA A 184 -5.35 4.20 22.10
N VAL A 185 -5.01 2.91 22.03
CA VAL A 185 -4.43 2.28 20.85
C VAL A 185 -5.53 1.81 19.91
N THR A 186 -5.72 2.53 18.81
CA THR A 186 -6.78 2.28 17.81
C THR A 186 -6.29 1.51 16.58
N VAL A 187 -4.98 1.42 16.37
CA VAL A 187 -4.38 0.66 15.26
C VAL A 187 -4.57 -0.85 15.45
N PRO A 188 -4.53 -1.66 14.39
CA PRO A 188 -4.62 -3.11 14.52
C PRO A 188 -3.65 -3.65 15.59
N THR A 189 -4.13 -4.50 16.49
CA THR A 189 -3.38 -4.98 17.67
C THR A 189 -3.42 -6.50 17.82
N LEU A 190 -2.25 -7.14 17.81
CA LEU A 190 -2.08 -8.57 18.07
C LEU A 190 -1.33 -8.78 19.41
N VAL A 191 -1.91 -9.58 20.29
CA VAL A 191 -1.31 -9.91 21.59
C VAL A 191 -1.14 -11.42 21.70
N PHE A 192 0.11 -11.86 21.86
CA PHE A 192 0.45 -13.25 22.15
C PHE A 192 0.62 -13.47 23.66
N ALA A 193 0.15 -14.64 24.10
CA ALA A 193 0.24 -15.15 25.45
C ALA A 193 0.82 -16.56 25.44
N GLY A 194 1.61 -16.91 26.46
CA GLY A 194 1.85 -18.30 26.82
C GLY A 194 0.76 -18.75 27.80
N SER A 195 0.07 -19.85 27.54
CA SER A 195 -1.01 -20.30 28.44
C SER A 195 -0.52 -20.69 29.84
N GLU A 196 0.77 -21.01 29.97
CA GLU A 196 1.46 -21.37 31.22
C GLU A 196 2.43 -20.27 31.68
N ASP A 197 2.31 -19.06 31.13
CA ASP A 197 3.11 -17.91 31.55
C ASP A 197 2.81 -17.53 33.02
N CYS A 198 3.80 -17.72 33.89
CA CYS A 198 3.73 -17.38 35.30
C CYS A 198 4.40 -16.05 35.66
N VAL A 199 5.14 -15.45 34.73
CA VAL A 199 5.90 -14.20 34.95
C VAL A 199 5.00 -13.01 34.69
N THR A 200 4.25 -13.02 33.58
CA THR A 200 3.22 -12.03 33.26
C THR A 200 1.88 -12.75 33.04
N PRO A 201 1.26 -13.32 34.11
CA PRO A 201 0.10 -14.18 33.97
C PRO A 201 -0.98 -13.57 33.07
N PRO A 202 -1.48 -14.31 32.04
CA PRO A 202 -2.30 -13.72 31.00
C PRO A 202 -3.53 -12.97 31.52
N SER A 203 -4.16 -13.47 32.59
CA SER A 203 -5.34 -12.88 33.23
C SER A 203 -5.10 -11.51 33.86
N SER A 204 -3.86 -11.14 34.16
CA SER A 204 -3.50 -9.89 34.84
C SER A 204 -2.68 -8.93 33.99
N ASN A 205 -2.23 -9.36 32.80
CA ASN A 205 -1.38 -8.55 31.92
C ASN A 205 -1.91 -8.55 30.48
N GLN A 206 -1.73 -9.68 29.79
CA GLN A 206 -1.86 -9.79 28.34
C GLN A 206 -3.32 -9.69 27.89
N LEU A 207 -4.22 -10.43 28.55
CA LEU A 207 -5.64 -10.39 28.26
C LEU A 207 -6.26 -9.02 28.60
N PRO A 208 -6.00 -8.40 29.76
CA PRO A 208 -6.42 -7.02 30.03
C PRO A 208 -5.97 -5.99 28.98
N MET A 209 -4.74 -6.07 28.47
CA MET A 209 -4.28 -5.17 27.40
C MET A 209 -5.03 -5.38 26.08
N TYR A 210 -5.25 -6.63 25.68
CA TYR A 210 -6.10 -6.94 24.52
C TYR A 210 -7.53 -6.42 24.71
N THR A 211 -8.14 -6.67 25.87
CA THR A 211 -9.49 -6.22 26.16
C THR A 211 -9.59 -4.69 26.15
N ALA A 212 -8.64 -4.01 26.78
CA ALA A 212 -8.60 -2.55 26.85
C ALA A 212 -8.32 -1.89 25.49
N SER A 213 -7.57 -2.55 24.58
CA SER A 213 -7.25 -2.01 23.26
C SER A 213 -8.49 -1.44 22.55
N ALA A 214 -8.42 -0.15 22.19
CA ALA A 214 -9.46 0.53 21.43
C ALA A 214 -9.48 0.16 19.93
N SER A 215 -8.64 -0.79 19.53
CA SER A 215 -8.58 -1.27 18.17
C SER A 215 -9.87 -1.96 17.76
N ALA A 216 -10.43 -1.52 16.64
CA ALA A 216 -11.48 -2.26 15.94
C ALA A 216 -10.95 -3.59 15.36
N CYS A 217 -9.63 -3.74 15.27
CA CYS A 217 -8.97 -4.89 14.66
C CYS A 217 -7.95 -5.52 15.60
N LYS A 218 -8.41 -6.47 16.40
CA LYS A 218 -7.55 -7.11 17.39
C LYS A 218 -7.70 -8.62 17.47
N ALA A 219 -6.60 -9.26 17.84
CA ALA A 219 -6.53 -10.67 18.14
C ALA A 219 -5.69 -10.91 19.39
N TYR A 220 -6.18 -11.78 20.26
CA TYR A 220 -5.45 -12.37 21.37
C TYR A 220 -5.21 -13.84 21.04
N VAL A 221 -3.95 -14.25 21.06
CA VAL A 221 -3.51 -15.61 20.75
C VAL A 221 -2.80 -16.18 21.97
N SER A 222 -3.39 -17.20 22.60
CA SER A 222 -2.78 -17.94 23.68
C SER A 222 -2.20 -19.25 23.15
N ILE A 223 -0.87 -19.35 23.13
CA ILE A 223 -0.14 -20.55 22.72
C ILE A 223 -0.26 -21.60 23.82
N THR A 224 -0.90 -22.72 23.48
CA THR A 224 -1.19 -23.82 24.41
C THR A 224 0.10 -24.48 24.86
N GLY A 225 0.36 -24.47 26.17
CA GLY A 225 1.59 -24.98 26.78
C GLY A 225 2.78 -24.02 26.73
N GLY A 226 2.60 -22.82 26.17
CA GLY A 226 3.67 -21.82 26.08
C GLY A 226 3.94 -21.13 27.41
N GLY A 227 5.21 -20.83 27.68
CA GLY A 227 5.67 -20.05 28.83
C GLY A 227 5.99 -18.59 28.48
N HIS A 228 6.68 -17.89 29.37
CA HIS A 228 7.09 -16.49 29.22
C HIS A 228 8.33 -16.34 28.33
N CYS A 229 9.44 -16.98 28.69
CA CYS A 229 10.75 -16.64 28.12
C CYS A 229 11.03 -17.28 26.76
N PHE A 230 10.19 -18.22 26.34
CA PHE A 230 10.40 -18.96 25.10
C PHE A 230 10.01 -18.17 23.85
N PHE A 231 9.41 -16.99 23.98
CA PHE A 231 9.29 -16.02 22.88
C PHE A 231 10.63 -15.47 22.38
N ALA A 232 11.72 -15.60 23.16
CA ALA A 232 13.06 -15.17 22.80
C ALA A 232 14.07 -16.33 22.83
N ASN A 233 15.26 -16.12 22.25
CA ASN A 233 16.37 -17.05 22.42
C ASN A 233 16.77 -17.16 23.90
N SER A 234 17.47 -18.25 24.24
CA SER A 234 17.86 -18.52 25.63
C SER A 234 18.58 -17.33 26.25
N ASN A 235 18.09 -16.88 27.40
CA ASN A 235 18.65 -15.79 28.16
C ASN A 235 18.58 -16.15 29.64
N PHE A 236 19.72 -16.08 30.33
CA PHE A 236 19.83 -16.48 31.73
C PHE A 236 18.88 -15.70 32.64
N ASN A 237 18.80 -14.38 32.48
CA ASN A 237 17.99 -13.54 33.36
C ASN A 237 16.50 -13.85 33.24
N CYS A 238 16.02 -14.04 32.02
CA CYS A 238 14.63 -14.43 31.80
C CYS A 238 14.34 -15.82 32.37
N SER A 239 15.14 -16.82 31.99
CA SER A 239 14.94 -18.20 32.46
C SER A 239 15.05 -18.32 33.98
N PHE A 240 15.95 -17.57 34.62
CA PHE A 240 16.04 -17.52 36.08
C PHE A 240 14.73 -17.02 36.70
N GLY A 241 14.19 -15.88 36.24
CA GLY A 241 12.92 -15.35 36.73
C GLY A 241 11.76 -16.34 36.56
N GLU A 242 11.65 -16.94 35.38
CA GLU A 242 10.59 -17.91 35.05
C GLU A 242 10.64 -19.19 35.90
N THR A 243 11.85 -19.69 36.23
CA THR A 243 11.99 -20.84 37.14
C THR A 243 11.50 -20.58 38.56
N THR A 244 11.37 -19.32 38.97
CA THR A 244 10.90 -18.98 40.33
C THR A 244 9.38 -18.96 40.47
N CYS A 245 8.61 -19.02 39.37
CA CYS A 245 7.15 -18.93 39.40
C CYS A 245 6.40 -20.12 38.82
N GLY A 246 7.07 -21.07 38.13
CA GLY A 246 6.39 -22.19 37.47
C GLY A 246 7.19 -22.89 36.38
N GLY A 247 8.24 -22.25 35.86
CA GLY A 247 9.07 -22.81 34.78
C GLY A 247 8.57 -22.46 33.37
N PRO A 248 9.24 -22.97 32.32
CA PRO A 248 9.11 -22.47 30.95
C PRO A 248 7.85 -22.90 30.17
N GLY A 249 6.89 -23.49 30.86
CA GLY A 249 5.76 -24.17 30.25
C GLY A 249 6.09 -25.58 29.74
N SER A 250 5.09 -26.23 29.15
CA SER A 250 5.17 -27.60 28.63
C SER A 250 5.67 -27.71 27.18
N LEU A 251 5.68 -26.62 26.42
CA LEU A 251 6.24 -26.56 25.07
C LEU A 251 7.77 -26.45 25.07
N THR A 252 8.39 -26.91 23.98
CA THR A 252 9.77 -26.52 23.68
C THR A 252 9.83 -25.09 23.15
N ARG A 253 10.98 -24.43 23.32
CA ARG A 253 11.22 -23.08 22.78
C ARG A 253 10.96 -23.00 21.29
N ALA A 254 11.43 -24.00 20.52
CA ALA A 254 11.24 -24.02 19.07
C ALA A 254 9.76 -24.05 18.68
N GLN A 255 8.95 -24.89 19.35
CA GLN A 255 7.51 -24.97 19.07
C GLN A 255 6.76 -23.67 19.40
N GLN A 256 7.11 -23.02 20.51
CA GLN A 256 6.49 -21.75 20.87
C GLN A 256 6.90 -20.61 19.91
N GLN A 257 8.18 -20.54 19.53
CA GLN A 257 8.66 -19.55 18.58
C GLN A 257 8.02 -19.74 17.20
N ASP A 258 7.96 -20.98 16.71
CA ASP A 258 7.30 -21.36 15.46
C ASP A 258 5.84 -20.87 15.43
N ALA A 259 5.05 -21.19 16.47
CA ALA A 259 3.67 -20.73 16.58
C ALA A 259 3.53 -19.20 16.62
N ALA A 260 4.36 -18.53 17.42
CA ALA A 260 4.29 -17.08 17.57
C ALA A 260 4.70 -16.35 16.28
N GLN A 261 5.78 -16.80 15.64
CA GLN A 261 6.38 -16.13 14.48
C GLN A 261 5.58 -16.36 13.21
N ASP A 262 4.99 -17.54 13.00
CA ASP A 262 4.10 -17.79 11.87
C ASP A 262 2.92 -16.81 11.86
N LEU A 263 2.19 -16.75 12.97
CA LEU A 263 1.01 -15.89 13.08
C LEU A 263 1.39 -14.40 13.06
N ALA A 264 2.50 -14.03 13.69
CA ALA A 264 3.00 -12.65 13.64
C ALA A 264 3.41 -12.26 12.21
N LEU A 265 4.06 -13.14 11.46
CA LEU A 265 4.47 -12.86 10.08
C LEU A 265 3.25 -12.64 9.18
N LEU A 266 2.22 -13.50 9.28
CA LEU A 266 0.97 -13.34 8.54
C LEU A 266 0.30 -12.00 8.84
N TRP A 267 0.21 -11.64 10.12
CA TRP A 267 -0.30 -10.33 10.56
C TRP A 267 0.51 -9.16 10.01
N LEU A 268 1.84 -9.23 10.08
CA LEU A 268 2.73 -8.18 9.58
C LEU A 268 2.64 -8.04 8.06
N LYS A 269 2.57 -9.14 7.30
CA LYS A 269 2.33 -9.10 5.85
C LYS A 269 0.98 -8.46 5.55
N ARG A 270 -0.06 -8.85 6.28
CA ARG A 270 -1.41 -8.34 6.11
C ARG A 270 -1.50 -6.82 6.27
N TYR A 271 -0.88 -6.26 7.31
CA TYR A 271 -1.04 -4.84 7.63
C TYR A 271 0.10 -3.95 7.13
N LEU A 272 1.31 -4.48 6.95
CA LEU A 272 2.46 -3.67 6.53
C LEU A 272 2.78 -3.80 5.04
N LYS A 273 2.37 -4.91 4.40
CA LYS A 273 2.60 -5.18 2.97
C LYS A 273 1.32 -5.29 2.16
N ASP A 274 0.18 -5.05 2.81
CA ASP A 274 -1.15 -5.14 2.22
C ASP A 274 -1.43 -6.50 1.55
N ASP A 275 -1.02 -7.59 2.20
CA ASP A 275 -1.20 -8.95 1.69
C ASP A 275 -2.53 -9.56 2.21
N PRO A 276 -3.61 -9.58 1.39
CA PRO A 276 -4.89 -10.14 1.82
C PRO A 276 -4.83 -11.66 2.03
N ALA A 277 -4.04 -12.39 1.23
CA ALA A 277 -3.90 -13.83 1.38
C ALA A 277 -3.22 -14.20 2.71
N ALA A 278 -2.27 -13.38 3.18
CA ALA A 278 -1.73 -13.52 4.53
C ALA A 278 -2.80 -13.26 5.62
N GLY A 279 -3.76 -12.38 5.35
CA GLY A 279 -4.91 -12.17 6.23
C GLY A 279 -5.82 -13.40 6.30
N ASP A 280 -6.17 -13.98 5.16
CA ASP A 280 -7.00 -15.19 5.09
C ASP A 280 -6.31 -16.35 5.81
N ALA A 281 -5.02 -16.56 5.55
CA ALA A 281 -4.23 -17.58 6.24
C ALA A 281 -4.11 -17.34 7.75
N PHE A 282 -4.09 -16.07 8.19
CA PHE A 282 -4.13 -15.73 9.62
C PHE A 282 -5.49 -16.09 10.23
N ALA A 283 -6.60 -15.74 9.57
CA ALA A 283 -7.94 -16.08 10.02
C ALA A 283 -8.14 -17.61 10.12
N ASP A 284 -7.69 -18.36 9.10
CA ASP A 284 -7.69 -19.82 9.11
C ASP A 284 -6.86 -20.37 10.27
N SER A 285 -5.69 -19.80 10.53
CA SER A 285 -4.84 -20.20 11.66
C SER A 285 -5.52 -19.94 13.01
N LEU A 286 -6.23 -18.83 13.16
CA LEU A 286 -7.01 -18.54 14.37
C LEU A 286 -8.15 -19.54 14.58
N ALA A 287 -8.80 -19.99 13.51
CA ALA A 287 -9.95 -20.88 13.57
C ALA A 287 -9.56 -22.37 13.74
N LEU A 288 -8.45 -22.79 13.12
CA LEU A 288 -8.15 -24.22 12.92
C LEU A 288 -6.88 -24.71 13.63
N SER A 289 -5.97 -23.82 14.05
CA SER A 289 -4.68 -24.27 14.57
C SER A 289 -4.81 -24.92 15.96
N PRO A 290 -4.33 -26.16 16.17
CA PRO A 290 -4.34 -26.80 17.48
C PRO A 290 -3.25 -26.25 18.42
N ARG A 291 -2.34 -25.40 17.92
CA ARG A 291 -1.23 -24.81 18.69
C ARG A 291 -1.70 -23.73 19.67
N ILE A 292 -2.91 -23.21 19.48
CA ILE A 292 -3.37 -22.00 20.14
C ILE A 292 -4.83 -22.10 20.57
N THR A 293 -5.22 -21.18 21.46
CA THR A 293 -6.59 -20.70 21.61
C THR A 293 -6.62 -19.21 21.28
N ALA A 294 -7.72 -18.70 20.74
CA ALA A 294 -7.80 -17.31 20.32
C ALA A 294 -9.09 -16.60 20.75
N GLN A 295 -8.99 -15.30 20.95
CA GLN A 295 -10.12 -14.36 20.98
C GLN A 295 -9.85 -13.29 19.94
N SER A 296 -10.78 -12.99 19.04
CA SER A 296 -10.50 -12.05 17.96
C SER A 296 -11.75 -11.39 17.40
N VAL A 297 -11.55 -10.19 16.86
CA VAL A 297 -12.48 -9.47 15.98
C VAL A 297 -11.86 -9.29 14.57
N PHE A 298 -10.86 -10.10 14.23
CA PHE A 298 -10.07 -9.97 13.00
C PHE A 298 -10.86 -10.29 11.72
N THR A 299 -11.89 -11.14 11.80
CA THR A 299 -12.69 -11.55 10.64
C THR A 299 -13.43 -10.39 9.96
N ASP A 300 -13.52 -9.21 10.61
CA ASP A 300 -14.18 -8.01 10.11
C ASP A 300 -13.20 -6.85 9.83
N CYS A 301 -11.91 -7.15 9.61
CA CYS A 301 -10.86 -6.13 9.52
C CYS A 301 -10.44 -5.74 8.10
N PRO A 302 -10.78 -4.50 7.64
CA PRO A 302 -10.44 -4.09 6.29
C PRO A 302 -8.94 -3.71 6.13
N PRO A 303 -8.36 -3.86 4.92
CA PRO A 303 -6.98 -3.48 4.55
C PRO A 303 -6.64 -2.01 4.84
N ILE A 304 -5.36 -1.62 5.00
CA ILE A 304 -4.98 -0.26 5.47
C ILE A 304 -5.09 0.83 4.39
N ALA A 305 -5.13 0.46 3.12
CA ALA A 305 -5.35 1.42 2.04
C ALA A 305 -6.75 2.05 2.13
N VAL A 306 -6.85 3.37 1.92
CA VAL A 306 -8.16 3.98 1.67
C VAL A 306 -8.63 3.60 0.28
N ARG A 307 -9.93 3.33 0.14
CA ARG A 307 -10.52 2.87 -1.12
C ARG A 307 -11.52 3.89 -1.63
N ALA A 308 -11.49 4.12 -2.94
CA ALA A 308 -12.46 4.96 -3.61
C ALA A 308 -13.07 4.20 -4.78
N GLN A 309 -14.40 4.07 -4.76
CA GLN A 309 -15.15 3.59 -5.91
C GLN A 309 -15.36 4.79 -6.85
N VAL A 310 -14.38 5.00 -7.73
CA VAL A 310 -14.35 6.15 -8.62
C VAL A 310 -15.19 5.88 -9.87
N ARG A 311 -16.01 6.85 -10.28
CA ARG A 311 -16.60 6.92 -11.62
C ARG A 311 -16.11 8.15 -12.36
N ALA A 312 -15.82 8.01 -13.64
CA ALA A 312 -15.51 9.10 -14.55
C ALA A 312 -15.90 8.74 -15.98
N LEU A 313 -16.42 9.71 -16.75
CA LEU A 313 -16.70 9.55 -18.17
C LEU A 313 -15.74 10.40 -19.00
N LEU A 314 -15.31 9.85 -20.13
CA LEU A 314 -14.44 10.49 -21.11
C LEU A 314 -15.30 10.97 -22.29
N ASP A 315 -15.23 12.26 -22.61
CA ASP A 315 -16.10 12.88 -23.63
C ASP A 315 -15.93 12.28 -25.02
N GLY A 316 -14.69 11.93 -25.38
CA GLY A 316 -14.31 11.38 -26.69
C GLY A 316 -15.09 10.12 -27.07
N PRO A 317 -14.95 9.02 -26.31
CA PRO A 317 -15.63 7.76 -26.58
C PRO A 317 -17.09 7.70 -26.13
N TYR A 318 -17.58 8.65 -25.31
CA TYR A 318 -18.96 8.61 -24.80
C TYR A 318 -20.00 8.79 -25.92
N ASP A 319 -20.97 7.88 -25.96
CA ASP A 319 -22.11 7.87 -26.88
C ASP A 319 -23.43 8.02 -26.10
N GLU A 320 -24.15 9.12 -26.37
CA GLU A 320 -25.42 9.50 -25.74
C GLU A 320 -26.56 8.52 -26.09
N VAL A 321 -26.48 7.81 -27.22
CA VAL A 321 -27.51 6.85 -27.63
C VAL A 321 -27.43 5.60 -26.77
N THR A 322 -26.21 5.15 -26.44
CA THR A 322 -25.99 3.96 -25.63
C THR A 322 -25.83 4.24 -24.14
N ASP A 323 -25.62 5.49 -23.74
CA ASP A 323 -25.19 5.91 -22.39
C ASP A 323 -23.93 5.16 -21.93
N LEU A 324 -23.01 4.90 -22.86
CA LEU A 324 -21.77 4.14 -22.66
C LEU A 324 -20.63 4.77 -23.48
N MET A 325 -19.40 4.55 -23.04
CA MET A 325 -18.19 4.84 -23.81
C MET A 325 -17.86 3.70 -24.78
N ASP A 326 -17.29 4.01 -25.94
CA ASP A 326 -16.75 3.03 -26.88
C ASP A 326 -15.49 2.33 -26.34
N ASP A 327 -15.37 1.02 -26.52
CA ASP A 327 -14.24 0.18 -26.07
C ASP A 327 -13.34 -0.32 -27.22
N ALA A 328 -13.30 0.38 -28.35
CA ALA A 328 -12.56 0.00 -29.54
C ALA A 328 -11.08 -0.28 -29.29
N LEU A 329 -10.41 0.43 -28.38
CA LEU A 329 -9.02 0.13 -28.00
C LEU A 329 -8.86 -1.28 -27.43
N ARG A 330 -9.77 -1.70 -26.55
CA ARG A 330 -9.79 -3.06 -26.00
C ARG A 330 -10.14 -4.07 -27.09
N ALA A 331 -11.18 -3.80 -27.88
CA ALA A 331 -11.61 -4.69 -28.96
C ALA A 331 -10.52 -4.93 -30.02
N GLN A 332 -9.62 -3.97 -30.22
CA GLN A 332 -8.47 -4.06 -31.13
C GLN A 332 -7.18 -4.56 -30.46
N GLY A 333 -7.19 -4.83 -29.14
CA GLY A 333 -5.99 -5.26 -28.40
C GLY A 333 -4.91 -4.18 -28.28
N LEU A 334 -5.30 -2.91 -28.27
CA LEU A 334 -4.40 -1.75 -28.24
C LEU A 334 -4.12 -1.23 -26.82
N ILE A 335 -4.86 -1.67 -25.81
CA ILE A 335 -4.62 -1.27 -24.41
C ILE A 335 -3.28 -1.87 -23.93
N PRO A 336 -2.32 -1.04 -23.48
CA PRO A 336 -1.05 -1.51 -22.96
C PRO A 336 -1.23 -2.43 -21.74
N ALA A 337 -0.48 -3.53 -21.69
CA ALA A 337 -0.47 -4.45 -20.54
C ALA A 337 0.19 -3.83 -19.30
N VAL A 338 1.14 -2.91 -19.49
CA VAL A 338 1.78 -2.11 -18.44
C VAL A 338 1.21 -0.70 -18.50
N GLU A 339 0.93 -0.11 -17.35
CA GLU A 339 0.37 1.24 -17.25
C GLU A 339 1.19 2.25 -18.08
N PRO A 340 0.54 3.06 -18.93
CA PRO A 340 1.22 4.05 -19.77
C PRO A 340 1.44 5.38 -19.04
N ASN A 341 0.94 5.54 -17.81
CA ASN A 341 0.95 6.80 -17.08
C ASN A 341 2.37 7.26 -16.75
N SER A 342 3.26 6.34 -16.36
CA SER A 342 4.68 6.61 -16.15
C SER A 342 5.36 7.10 -17.43
N ALA A 343 5.13 6.40 -18.55
CA ALA A 343 5.71 6.75 -19.84
C ALA A 343 5.16 8.08 -20.39
N ALA A 344 3.91 8.39 -20.06
CA ALA A 344 3.31 9.67 -20.39
C ALA A 344 3.90 10.81 -19.54
N GLY A 345 4.54 10.52 -18.39
CA GLY A 345 5.18 11.49 -17.51
C GLY A 345 4.35 11.88 -16.28
N PHE A 346 3.34 11.08 -15.90
CA PHE A 346 2.68 11.26 -14.61
C PHE A 346 3.63 10.81 -13.50
N VAL A 347 3.66 11.57 -12.41
CA VAL A 347 4.54 11.31 -11.27
C VAL A 347 3.75 10.53 -10.23
N HIS A 348 4.10 9.26 -10.03
CA HIS A 348 3.51 8.44 -8.98
C HIS A 348 4.01 8.86 -7.59
N VAL A 349 3.09 8.90 -6.63
CA VAL A 349 3.36 9.12 -5.21
C VAL A 349 2.76 7.95 -4.44
N GLY A 350 3.55 7.24 -3.63
CA GLY A 350 3.01 6.11 -2.85
C GLY A 350 2.73 4.82 -3.64
N GLY A 351 3.18 4.70 -4.89
CA GLY A 351 3.18 3.44 -5.66
C GLY A 351 2.50 3.51 -7.03
N GLY A 352 2.48 2.39 -7.75
CA GLY A 352 1.79 2.23 -9.04
C GLY A 352 2.66 2.35 -10.30
N ALA A 353 3.88 2.87 -10.20
CA ALA A 353 4.76 2.95 -11.38
C ALA A 353 5.13 1.55 -11.90
N GLY A 354 4.96 1.33 -13.22
CA GLY A 354 5.24 0.05 -13.89
C GLY A 354 4.24 -1.07 -13.61
N GLN A 355 3.07 -0.76 -13.05
CA GLN A 355 2.04 -1.75 -12.75
C GLN A 355 1.48 -2.38 -14.03
N SER A 356 1.26 -3.70 -14.02
CA SER A 356 0.59 -4.41 -15.12
C SER A 356 -0.88 -4.67 -14.79
N LEU A 357 -1.74 -4.71 -15.80
CA LEU A 357 -3.13 -5.16 -15.65
C LEU A 357 -3.25 -6.70 -15.68
N ASP A 358 -4.31 -7.23 -15.08
CA ASP A 358 -4.75 -8.61 -15.27
C ASP A 358 -5.33 -8.78 -16.68
N PRO A 359 -4.73 -9.62 -17.55
CA PRO A 359 -5.24 -9.87 -18.90
C PRO A 359 -6.69 -10.34 -18.97
N ALA A 360 -7.24 -10.94 -17.90
CA ALA A 360 -8.64 -11.35 -17.84
C ALA A 360 -9.61 -10.17 -17.99
N LEU A 361 -9.21 -8.96 -17.55
CA LEU A 361 -10.03 -7.76 -17.67
C LEU A 361 -10.24 -7.35 -19.14
N LEU A 362 -9.29 -7.63 -20.03
CA LEU A 362 -9.40 -7.32 -21.45
C LEU A 362 -10.36 -8.25 -22.20
N ALA A 363 -10.71 -9.40 -21.61
CA ALA A 363 -11.71 -10.33 -22.15
C ALA A 363 -13.15 -9.92 -21.83
N VAL A 364 -13.37 -8.98 -20.90
CA VAL A 364 -14.70 -8.50 -20.51
C VAL A 364 -15.30 -7.63 -21.63
N VAL A 365 -16.61 -7.78 -21.86
CA VAL A 365 -17.41 -7.04 -22.86
C VAL A 365 -18.66 -6.44 -22.21
N GLY A 366 -19.38 -5.58 -22.93
CA GLY A 366 -20.58 -4.92 -22.39
C GLY A 366 -20.22 -3.72 -21.50
N PRO A 367 -21.12 -3.27 -20.59
CA PRO A 367 -20.90 -2.09 -19.76
C PRO A 367 -19.57 -2.08 -18.98
N ASP A 368 -19.10 -3.25 -18.57
CA ASP A 368 -17.86 -3.41 -17.77
C ASP A 368 -16.59 -3.56 -18.62
N ALA A 369 -16.69 -3.42 -19.95
CA ALA A 369 -15.52 -3.52 -20.82
C ALA A 369 -14.57 -2.36 -20.57
N VAL A 370 -13.27 -2.64 -20.50
CA VAL A 370 -12.25 -1.61 -20.32
C VAL A 370 -12.20 -0.69 -21.55
N VAL A 371 -12.22 0.62 -21.32
CA VAL A 371 -12.04 1.66 -22.33
C VAL A 371 -10.56 2.07 -22.39
N ASP A 372 -9.99 2.46 -21.25
CA ASP A 372 -8.59 2.91 -21.20
C ASP A 372 -8.03 2.96 -19.76
N TRP A 373 -6.71 3.19 -19.64
CA TRP A 373 -6.04 3.54 -18.39
C TRP A 373 -6.38 4.97 -17.95
N VAL A 374 -6.54 5.15 -16.64
CA VAL A 374 -6.62 6.45 -15.95
C VAL A 374 -5.57 6.53 -14.85
N PHE A 375 -5.21 7.75 -14.48
CA PHE A 375 -4.29 8.05 -13.38
C PHE A 375 -5.05 8.77 -12.27
N LEU A 376 -5.07 8.18 -11.09
CA LEU A 376 -5.80 8.69 -9.94
C LEU A 376 -4.84 9.35 -8.96
N GLU A 377 -5.21 10.54 -8.50
CA GLU A 377 -4.45 11.27 -7.49
C GLU A 377 -5.30 11.46 -6.23
N LEU A 378 -4.77 11.03 -5.09
CA LEU A 378 -5.26 11.38 -3.77
C LEU A 378 -4.57 12.66 -3.33
N ARG A 379 -5.34 13.73 -3.14
CA ARG A 379 -4.84 15.08 -2.84
C ARG A 379 -5.26 15.53 -1.44
N ASP A 380 -4.51 16.46 -0.86
CA ASP A 380 -4.84 17.03 0.45
C ASP A 380 -6.26 17.63 0.47
N ALA A 381 -6.97 17.50 1.59
CA ALA A 381 -8.35 17.99 1.69
C ALA A 381 -8.48 19.52 1.63
N ALA A 382 -7.49 20.25 2.17
CA ALA A 382 -7.58 21.67 2.43
C ALA A 382 -7.58 22.49 1.14
N THR A 383 -6.62 22.22 0.27
CA THR A 383 -6.38 22.96 -0.98
C THR A 383 -6.47 22.06 -2.20
N GLY A 384 -6.06 20.80 -2.05
CA GLY A 384 -5.92 19.86 -3.15
C GLY A 384 -4.63 20.06 -3.96
N SER A 385 -3.76 21.00 -3.59
CA SER A 385 -2.54 21.32 -4.35
C SER A 385 -1.42 20.30 -4.14
N THR A 386 -1.49 19.48 -3.08
CA THR A 386 -0.50 18.43 -2.79
C THR A 386 -1.05 17.06 -3.14
N VAL A 387 -0.35 16.30 -3.98
CA VAL A 387 -0.63 14.89 -4.24
C VAL A 387 0.03 14.05 -3.13
N LEU A 388 -0.79 13.31 -2.37
CA LEU A 388 -0.40 12.50 -1.22
C LEU A 388 -0.18 11.04 -1.57
N ALA A 389 -0.95 10.52 -2.52
CA ALA A 389 -0.80 9.18 -3.06
C ALA A 389 -1.39 9.11 -4.48
N THR A 390 -1.01 8.10 -5.25
CA THR A 390 -1.50 7.86 -6.59
C THR A 390 -1.86 6.40 -6.78
N ALA A 391 -2.80 6.14 -7.67
CA ALA A 391 -3.15 4.80 -8.11
C ALA A 391 -3.36 4.80 -9.63
N ASN A 392 -3.12 3.67 -10.28
CA ASN A 392 -3.62 3.49 -11.64
C ASN A 392 -5.02 2.87 -11.59
N GLY A 393 -5.84 3.20 -12.58
CA GLY A 393 -7.12 2.55 -12.78
C GLY A 393 -7.38 2.27 -14.26
N LEU A 394 -8.42 1.49 -14.52
CA LEU A 394 -8.97 1.20 -15.82
C LEU A 394 -10.41 1.68 -15.81
N VAL A 395 -10.73 2.65 -16.68
CA VAL A 395 -12.10 3.14 -16.83
C VAL A 395 -12.89 2.20 -17.75
N GLN A 396 -14.09 1.82 -17.34
CA GLN A 396 -14.99 0.91 -18.05
C GLN A 396 -16.05 1.69 -18.83
N ARG A 397 -16.78 1.03 -19.75
CA ARG A 397 -17.71 1.71 -20.66
C ARG A 397 -18.81 2.50 -19.94
N ASP A 398 -19.26 2.04 -18.80
CA ASP A 398 -20.28 2.72 -17.99
C ASP A 398 -19.72 3.83 -17.08
N GLY A 399 -18.39 4.00 -17.07
CA GLY A 399 -17.67 4.99 -16.30
C GLY A 399 -17.12 4.50 -14.97
N ASP A 400 -17.40 3.27 -14.53
CA ASP A 400 -16.74 2.69 -13.35
C ASP A 400 -15.22 2.60 -13.58
N VAL A 401 -14.44 2.89 -12.53
CA VAL A 401 -12.98 2.75 -12.55
C VAL A 401 -12.58 1.61 -11.63
N VAL A 402 -11.94 0.59 -12.21
CA VAL A 402 -11.39 -0.55 -11.48
C VAL A 402 -9.87 -0.45 -11.36
N ALA A 403 -9.30 -1.07 -10.33
CA ALA A 403 -7.86 -1.24 -10.21
C ALA A 403 -7.34 -2.23 -11.28
N PRO A 404 -6.02 -2.26 -11.55
CA PRO A 404 -5.46 -3.12 -12.60
C PRO A 404 -5.62 -4.63 -12.34
N ASP A 405 -5.98 -5.02 -11.12
CA ASP A 405 -6.32 -6.40 -10.71
C ASP A 405 -7.84 -6.68 -10.74
N GLY A 406 -8.66 -5.71 -11.17
CA GLY A 406 -10.12 -5.80 -11.22
C GLY A 406 -10.83 -5.40 -9.93
N GLY A 407 -10.08 -5.05 -8.87
CA GLY A 407 -10.63 -4.58 -7.61
C GLY A 407 -11.04 -3.11 -7.60
N THR A 408 -11.33 -2.58 -6.43
CA THR A 408 -11.53 -1.14 -6.23
C THR A 408 -10.18 -0.42 -6.14
N PRO A 409 -10.01 0.74 -6.80
CA PRO A 409 -8.83 1.58 -6.61
C PRO A 409 -8.54 1.88 -5.14
N ALA A 410 -7.29 1.66 -4.75
CA ALA A 410 -6.82 1.82 -3.39
C ALA A 410 -5.59 2.74 -3.35
N PHE A 411 -5.52 3.59 -2.34
CA PHE A 411 -4.41 4.52 -2.14
C PHE A 411 -3.67 4.17 -0.85
N ALA A 412 -2.34 4.22 -0.91
CA ALA A 412 -1.46 4.03 0.24
C ALA A 412 -1.50 5.23 1.20
N ALA A 413 -2.67 5.46 1.82
CA ALA A 413 -2.93 6.53 2.77
C ALA A 413 -3.84 6.01 3.90
N ALA A 414 -3.73 6.62 5.08
CA ALA A 414 -4.60 6.32 6.21
C ALA A 414 -6.01 6.90 6.00
N PRO A 415 -7.07 6.37 6.66
CA PRO A 415 -8.39 6.99 6.67
C PRO A 415 -8.33 8.47 7.07
N GLY A 416 -9.05 9.32 6.36
CA GLY A 416 -8.93 10.77 6.51
C GLY A 416 -9.67 11.55 5.43
N GLY A 417 -9.58 12.88 5.51
CA GLY A 417 -10.15 13.76 4.50
C GLY A 417 -9.23 13.90 3.30
N TYR A 418 -9.76 13.69 2.09
CA TYR A 418 -9.00 13.79 0.84
C TYR A 418 -9.83 14.29 -0.33
N ARG A 419 -9.18 14.88 -1.33
CA ARG A 419 -9.76 15.11 -2.65
C ARG A 419 -9.26 14.04 -3.60
N ILE A 420 -10.10 13.62 -4.54
CA ILE A 420 -9.69 12.73 -5.63
C ILE A 420 -9.67 13.52 -6.93
N ALA A 421 -8.59 13.33 -7.69
CA ALA A 421 -8.53 13.75 -9.08
C ALA A 421 -8.37 12.55 -10.00
N VAL A 422 -9.02 12.63 -11.17
CA VAL A 422 -8.83 11.69 -12.28
C VAL A 422 -8.12 12.43 -13.40
N ARG A 423 -7.04 11.82 -13.88
CA ARG A 423 -6.25 12.28 -15.02
C ARG A 423 -6.21 11.21 -16.08
N HIS A 424 -5.99 11.64 -17.31
CA HIS A 424 -5.94 10.77 -18.47
C HIS A 424 -4.88 11.28 -19.45
N ARG A 425 -4.37 10.39 -20.31
CA ARG A 425 -3.28 10.73 -21.24
C ARG A 425 -3.65 11.76 -22.30
N ASN A 426 -4.93 11.88 -22.67
CA ASN A 426 -5.38 12.80 -23.72
C ASN A 426 -6.70 13.53 -23.41
N HIS A 427 -7.14 13.47 -22.15
CA HIS A 427 -8.22 14.32 -21.64
C HIS A 427 -7.69 15.22 -20.53
N LEU A 428 -8.25 16.43 -20.39
CA LEU A 428 -7.97 17.30 -19.25
C LEU A 428 -8.51 16.65 -17.96
N GLY A 429 -7.66 16.56 -16.93
CA GLY A 429 -8.06 16.02 -15.64
C GLY A 429 -9.04 16.91 -14.89
N ALA A 430 -9.74 16.31 -13.92
CA ALA A 430 -10.64 17.01 -13.01
C ALA A 430 -10.42 16.54 -11.57
N CYS A 431 -10.52 17.47 -10.63
CA CYS A 431 -10.44 17.22 -9.19
C CYS A 431 -11.74 17.63 -8.50
N MET A 432 -12.11 16.94 -7.44
CA MET A 432 -13.16 17.38 -6.52
C MET A 432 -12.83 18.76 -5.93
N ALA A 433 -13.87 19.59 -5.70
CA ALA A 433 -13.72 20.92 -5.11
C ALA A 433 -13.43 20.88 -3.60
N THR A 434 -13.91 19.85 -2.90
CA THR A 434 -13.81 19.71 -1.45
C THR A 434 -13.36 18.30 -1.08
N GLY A 435 -12.69 18.20 0.07
CA GLY A 435 -12.27 16.90 0.60
C GLY A 435 -13.47 16.10 1.16
N ILE A 436 -13.43 14.79 0.97
CA ILE A 436 -14.35 13.82 1.56
C ILE A 436 -13.58 12.87 2.49
N ALA A 437 -14.28 12.30 3.47
CA ALA A 437 -13.70 11.27 4.31
C ALA A 437 -13.58 9.96 3.51
N LEU A 438 -12.35 9.54 3.21
CA LEU A 438 -12.10 8.19 2.73
C LEU A 438 -11.78 7.27 3.87
N THR A 439 -12.26 6.04 3.75
CA THR A 439 -12.04 4.98 4.72
C THR A 439 -11.45 3.77 4.02
N ARG A 440 -11.27 2.69 4.76
CA ARG A 440 -10.84 1.42 4.21
C ARG A 440 -11.94 0.74 3.40
N GLU A 441 -13.20 1.05 3.68
CA GLU A 441 -14.33 0.66 2.84
C GLU A 441 -14.39 1.57 1.60
N PRO A 442 -14.71 1.00 0.42
CA PRO A 442 -14.93 1.78 -0.79
C PRO A 442 -15.92 2.92 -0.58
N VAL A 443 -15.45 4.16 -0.72
CA VAL A 443 -16.31 5.34 -0.70
C VAL A 443 -16.64 5.74 -2.15
N PRO A 444 -17.92 5.90 -2.53
CA PRO A 444 -18.29 6.34 -3.88
C PRO A 444 -17.79 7.76 -4.18
N VAL A 445 -17.16 7.92 -5.33
CA VAL A 445 -16.69 9.21 -5.87
C VAL A 445 -17.03 9.28 -7.34
N ASP A 446 -18.12 9.98 -7.67
CA ASP A 446 -18.62 10.06 -9.03
C ASP A 446 -18.28 11.40 -9.69
N LEU A 447 -17.15 11.46 -10.39
CA LEU A 447 -16.76 12.61 -11.21
C LEU A 447 -17.56 12.71 -12.51
N SER A 448 -18.48 11.78 -12.78
CA SER A 448 -19.45 11.90 -13.86
C SER A 448 -20.78 12.54 -13.45
N ASP A 449 -21.03 12.72 -12.15
CA ASP A 449 -22.18 13.44 -11.62
C ASP A 449 -22.02 14.97 -11.84
N PRO A 450 -22.94 15.63 -12.59
CA PRO A 450 -22.95 17.08 -12.74
C PRO A 450 -23.10 17.85 -11.42
N GLN A 451 -23.69 17.25 -10.38
CA GLN A 451 -23.92 17.89 -9.09
C GLN A 451 -22.70 17.84 -8.18
N LEU A 452 -21.77 16.92 -8.40
CA LEU A 452 -20.52 16.89 -7.65
C LEU A 452 -19.71 18.15 -7.97
N ALA A 453 -19.39 18.98 -6.98
CA ALA A 453 -18.58 20.17 -7.20
C ALA A 453 -17.14 19.79 -7.60
N ALA A 454 -16.67 20.32 -8.72
CA ALA A 454 -15.29 20.17 -9.18
C ALA A 454 -14.48 21.44 -8.94
N PHE A 455 -13.17 21.30 -8.75
CA PHE A 455 -12.26 22.43 -8.58
C PHE A 455 -12.25 23.30 -9.83
N GLY A 456 -12.20 24.62 -9.65
CA GLY A 456 -12.10 25.58 -10.75
C GLY A 456 -13.42 25.82 -11.49
N ALA A 457 -13.31 26.35 -12.72
CA ALA A 457 -14.45 26.67 -13.57
C ALA A 457 -14.45 25.80 -14.83
N ASP A 458 -15.62 25.28 -15.20
CA ASP A 458 -15.79 24.41 -16.39
C ASP A 458 -14.81 23.23 -16.44
N ALA A 459 -14.49 22.66 -15.26
CA ALA A 459 -13.56 21.53 -15.10
C ALA A 459 -13.92 20.30 -15.91
N ARG A 460 -15.22 20.12 -16.18
CA ARG A 460 -15.80 18.99 -16.92
C ARG A 460 -16.81 19.50 -17.94
N ARG A 461 -16.99 18.77 -19.03
CA ARG A 461 -18.01 19.02 -20.04
C ARG A 461 -19.35 18.50 -19.55
N LEU A 462 -20.34 19.39 -19.44
CA LEU A 462 -21.71 18.96 -19.18
C LEU A 462 -22.40 18.61 -20.49
N ARG A 463 -22.87 17.37 -20.60
CA ARG A 463 -23.48 16.83 -21.81
C ARG A 463 -24.43 15.69 -21.41
N ASP A 464 -25.66 15.73 -21.90
CA ASP A 464 -26.68 14.69 -21.66
C ASP A 464 -26.90 14.32 -20.17
N GLY A 465 -26.94 15.33 -19.29
CA GLY A 465 -27.10 15.10 -17.86
C GLY A 465 -25.90 14.43 -17.17
N LYS A 466 -24.75 14.33 -17.83
CA LYS A 466 -23.48 13.83 -17.29
C LYS A 466 -22.40 14.91 -17.32
N ALA A 467 -21.36 14.71 -16.52
CA ALA A 467 -20.11 15.46 -16.56
C ALA A 467 -18.98 14.58 -17.12
N LEU A 468 -18.25 15.07 -18.11
CA LEU A 468 -17.20 14.30 -18.80
C LEU A 468 -15.86 15.04 -18.76
N LEU A 469 -14.75 14.30 -18.74
CA LEU A 469 -13.43 14.89 -18.93
C LEU A 469 -13.30 15.43 -20.37
N TRP A 470 -12.70 16.60 -20.53
CA TRP A 470 -12.57 17.24 -21.84
C TRP A 470 -11.54 16.52 -22.71
N CYS A 471 -11.95 16.05 -23.89
CA CYS A 471 -11.07 15.33 -24.82
C CYS A 471 -10.20 16.28 -25.67
N GLY A 472 -9.15 15.72 -26.27
CA GLY A 472 -8.37 16.38 -27.31
C GLY A 472 -7.03 16.95 -26.87
N ASN A 473 -6.52 16.59 -25.68
CA ASN A 473 -5.20 16.98 -25.20
C ASN A 473 -4.11 16.15 -25.91
N ALA A 474 -3.97 16.38 -27.22
CA ALA A 474 -3.06 15.65 -28.09
C ALA A 474 -1.60 16.02 -27.82
N VAL A 475 -1.36 17.25 -27.38
CA VAL A 475 -0.09 17.70 -26.81
C VAL A 475 -0.25 17.65 -25.30
N ARG A 476 0.56 16.85 -24.62
CA ARG A 476 0.45 16.71 -23.16
C ARG A 476 0.90 18.00 -22.45
N ASP A 477 -0.05 18.86 -22.19
CA ASP A 477 0.07 20.00 -21.29
C ASP A 477 -1.26 20.25 -20.55
N THR A 478 -1.43 21.44 -19.98
CA THR A 478 -2.62 21.81 -19.21
C THR A 478 -3.62 22.63 -20.04
N GLN A 479 -3.52 22.63 -21.37
CA GLN A 479 -4.29 23.52 -22.25
C GLN A 479 -4.72 22.87 -23.56
N LEU A 480 -6.02 22.88 -23.83
CA LEU A 480 -6.53 22.58 -25.16
C LEU A 480 -6.45 23.80 -26.05
N ARG A 481 -5.79 23.66 -27.20
CA ARG A 481 -5.59 24.71 -28.19
C ARG A 481 -5.86 24.18 -29.61
N TYR A 482 -6.68 24.89 -30.36
CA TYR A 482 -6.94 24.56 -31.78
C TYR A 482 -6.09 25.36 -32.76
N THR A 483 -5.63 26.55 -32.38
CA THR A 483 -4.72 27.41 -33.16
C THR A 483 -3.59 27.95 -32.28
N GLY A 484 -2.59 28.59 -32.90
CA GLY A 484 -1.44 29.15 -32.20
C GLY A 484 -0.26 28.17 -32.09
N ALA A 485 0.81 28.58 -31.41
CA ALA A 485 1.96 27.71 -31.22
C ALA A 485 1.63 26.54 -30.27
N GLN A 486 2.18 25.36 -30.56
CA GLN A 486 1.99 24.13 -29.79
C GLN A 486 0.50 23.77 -29.61
N ASN A 487 -0.30 23.89 -30.67
CA ASN A 487 -1.71 23.53 -30.63
C ASN A 487 -1.90 22.01 -30.85
N ASP A 488 -2.95 21.45 -30.25
CA ASP A 488 -3.29 20.02 -30.31
C ASP A 488 -3.67 19.56 -31.72
N ARG A 489 -4.34 20.43 -32.48
CA ARG A 489 -4.78 20.14 -33.85
C ARG A 489 -3.60 19.78 -34.75
N ASP A 490 -2.50 20.52 -34.67
CA ASP A 490 -1.35 20.31 -35.54
C ASP A 490 -0.64 19.00 -35.17
N ALA A 491 -0.64 18.59 -33.91
CA ALA A 491 -0.14 17.27 -33.50
C ALA A 491 -0.93 16.13 -34.19
N MET A 492 -2.26 16.25 -34.25
CA MET A 492 -3.12 15.29 -34.98
C MET A 492 -2.79 15.26 -36.48
N LEU A 493 -2.58 16.43 -37.11
CA LEU A 493 -2.21 16.52 -38.53
C LEU A 493 -0.85 15.88 -38.81
N VAL A 494 0.14 16.14 -37.93
CA VAL A 494 1.49 15.58 -38.03
C VAL A 494 1.45 14.07 -37.88
N ARG A 495 0.66 13.53 -36.94
CA ARG A 495 0.51 12.08 -36.72
C ARG A 495 0.09 11.35 -37.99
N ILE A 496 -0.85 11.91 -38.77
CA ILE A 496 -1.32 11.31 -40.03
C ILE A 496 -0.41 11.59 -41.24
N GLY A 497 0.78 12.14 -41.02
CA GLY A 497 1.79 12.42 -42.05
C GLY A 497 1.70 13.82 -42.67
N GLY A 498 0.80 14.69 -42.22
CA GLY A 498 0.79 16.13 -42.51
C GLY A 498 0.32 16.57 -43.90
N VAL A 499 0.27 15.67 -44.88
CA VAL A 499 0.01 16.03 -46.30
C VAL A 499 -1.38 15.64 -46.77
N VAL A 500 -1.88 14.46 -46.38
CA VAL A 500 -3.18 13.92 -46.83
C VAL A 500 -4.15 13.96 -45.66
N PRO A 501 -5.06 14.95 -45.55
CA PRO A 501 -5.91 15.15 -44.37
C PRO A 501 -6.88 13.99 -44.08
N THR A 502 -7.13 13.13 -45.06
CA THR A 502 -7.99 11.94 -44.94
C THR A 502 -7.20 10.67 -44.61
N ALA A 503 -5.87 10.75 -44.47
CA ALA A 503 -5.08 9.63 -43.98
C ALA A 503 -5.42 9.35 -42.51
N THR A 504 -5.26 8.09 -42.11
CA THR A 504 -5.50 7.63 -40.75
C THR A 504 -4.28 6.86 -40.25
N VAL A 505 -4.07 6.88 -38.93
CA VAL A 505 -3.01 6.10 -38.29
C VAL A 505 -3.60 5.30 -37.15
N ALA A 506 -3.42 3.97 -37.22
CA ALA A 506 -3.87 3.06 -36.18
C ALA A 506 -2.89 3.02 -34.99
N GLY A 507 -3.42 2.82 -33.79
CA GLY A 507 -2.63 2.52 -32.59
C GLY A 507 -3.08 3.26 -31.34
N TYR A 508 -2.31 3.08 -30.27
CA TYR A 508 -2.55 3.69 -28.97
C TYR A 508 -1.84 5.04 -28.89
N TRP A 509 -2.49 6.10 -29.39
CA TRP A 509 -1.89 7.42 -29.56
C TRP A 509 -2.55 8.50 -28.69
N PRO A 510 -1.81 9.49 -28.17
CA PRO A 510 -2.41 10.62 -27.46
C PRO A 510 -3.31 11.46 -28.37
N GLU A 511 -3.04 11.49 -29.68
CA GLU A 511 -3.82 12.28 -30.64
C GLU A 511 -5.20 11.67 -30.99
N ASP A 512 -5.50 10.44 -30.57
CA ASP A 512 -6.80 9.78 -30.74
C ASP A 512 -7.79 10.26 -29.67
N ALA A 513 -8.43 11.40 -29.91
CA ALA A 513 -9.37 12.03 -29.00
C ALA A 513 -10.66 11.20 -28.84
N THR A 514 -11.01 10.37 -29.82
CA THR A 514 -12.19 9.49 -29.77
C THR A 514 -11.97 8.16 -29.06
N LEU A 515 -10.70 7.76 -28.87
CA LEU A 515 -10.30 6.46 -28.32
C LEU A 515 -10.83 5.27 -29.14
N ASP A 516 -10.85 5.43 -30.47
CA ASP A 516 -11.29 4.37 -31.39
C ASP A 516 -10.13 3.61 -32.07
N GLY A 517 -8.89 3.91 -31.65
CA GLY A 517 -7.67 3.30 -32.16
C GLY A 517 -7.20 3.91 -33.47
N LEU A 518 -7.81 5.00 -33.96
CA LEU A 518 -7.50 5.61 -35.25
C LEU A 518 -7.44 7.14 -35.16
N VAL A 519 -6.25 7.71 -35.32
CA VAL A 519 -6.08 9.17 -35.44
C VAL A 519 -6.56 9.63 -36.82
N ARG A 520 -7.48 10.60 -36.82
CA ARG A 520 -8.13 11.20 -38.01
C ARG A 520 -8.17 12.72 -37.90
N TYR A 521 -7.73 13.39 -38.97
CA TYR A 521 -7.79 14.85 -39.04
C TYR A 521 -9.03 15.39 -39.79
N ALA A 522 -9.57 14.64 -40.74
CA ALA A 522 -10.76 14.99 -41.52
C ALA A 522 -11.64 13.76 -41.77
N GLY A 523 -12.84 13.99 -42.30
CA GLY A 523 -13.85 12.94 -42.49
C GLY A 523 -14.84 12.86 -41.32
N ALA A 524 -15.73 11.87 -41.35
CA ALA A 524 -16.67 11.66 -40.24
C ALA A 524 -15.92 11.23 -38.98
N ALA A 525 -16.41 11.68 -37.81
CA ALA A 525 -15.86 11.34 -36.49
C ALA A 525 -14.34 11.55 -36.36
N ASN A 526 -13.82 12.69 -36.86
CA ASN A 526 -12.41 13.01 -36.73
C ASN A 526 -12.05 13.66 -35.37
N ASP A 527 -10.81 13.46 -34.91
CA ASP A 527 -10.32 13.94 -33.61
C ASP A 527 -10.23 15.46 -33.54
N ARG A 528 -9.89 16.08 -34.67
CA ARG A 528 -9.80 17.54 -34.79
C ARG A 528 -11.13 18.21 -34.43
N ASP A 529 -12.24 17.69 -34.91
CA ASP A 529 -13.56 18.28 -34.66
C ASP A 529 -13.97 18.07 -33.19
N ARG A 530 -13.55 16.97 -32.56
CA ARG A 530 -13.70 16.77 -31.10
C ARG A 530 -12.95 17.83 -30.31
N LEU A 531 -11.69 18.09 -30.64
CA LEU A 531 -10.91 19.19 -30.04
C LEU A 531 -11.60 20.55 -30.25
N LEU A 532 -12.09 20.85 -31.45
CA LEU A 532 -12.78 22.12 -31.72
C LEU A 532 -14.00 22.29 -30.81
N GLN A 533 -14.78 21.23 -30.62
CA GLN A 533 -15.93 21.23 -29.70
C GLN A 533 -15.47 21.43 -28.25
N SER A 534 -14.38 20.79 -27.82
CA SER A 534 -13.84 20.95 -26.47
C SER A 534 -13.50 22.40 -26.14
N ILE A 535 -12.99 23.18 -27.10
CA ILE A 535 -12.70 24.61 -26.88
C ILE A 535 -13.91 25.55 -27.14
N GLY A 536 -15.11 25.00 -27.39
CA GLY A 536 -16.34 25.77 -27.55
C GLY A 536 -16.90 25.86 -28.97
N GLY A 537 -16.31 25.18 -29.95
CA GLY A 537 -16.87 24.92 -31.28
C GLY A 537 -16.84 26.08 -32.27
N ALA A 538 -17.02 27.32 -31.82
CA ALA A 538 -17.21 28.49 -32.69
C ALA A 538 -16.00 29.41 -32.79
N VAL A 539 -15.11 29.41 -31.79
CA VAL A 539 -13.97 30.34 -31.70
C VAL A 539 -12.67 29.53 -31.66
N PRO A 540 -12.00 29.30 -32.81
CA PRO A 540 -10.79 28.48 -32.89
C PRO A 540 -9.56 29.01 -32.12
N THR A 541 -9.64 30.24 -31.61
CA THR A 541 -8.61 30.87 -30.77
C THR A 541 -8.90 30.74 -29.27
N ALA A 542 -10.04 30.15 -28.88
CA ALA A 542 -10.33 29.85 -27.50
C ALA A 542 -9.34 28.81 -26.95
N VAL A 543 -9.00 28.96 -25.67
CA VAL A 543 -8.14 28.03 -24.94
C VAL A 543 -8.94 27.50 -23.75
N ARG A 544 -8.92 26.18 -23.56
CA ARG A 544 -9.47 25.56 -22.34
C ARG A 544 -8.33 25.11 -21.45
N ASN A 545 -8.35 25.51 -20.19
CA ASN A 545 -7.32 25.13 -19.21
C ASN A 545 -7.79 23.94 -18.37
N GLU A 546 -6.88 23.03 -18.07
CA GLU A 546 -7.07 21.98 -17.07
C GLU A 546 -7.42 22.60 -15.72
N GLN A 547 -8.37 22.01 -15.00
CA GLN A 547 -8.80 22.50 -13.69
C GLN A 547 -8.34 21.50 -12.61
N LEU A 548 -7.09 21.67 -12.20
CA LEU A 548 -6.48 20.99 -11.06
C LEU A 548 -5.87 22.03 -10.09
N PRO A 549 -5.87 21.77 -8.77
CA PRO A 549 -5.33 22.70 -7.76
C PRO A 549 -3.81 22.74 -7.67
#